data_AF-A0A370XCB6-F1
#
_entry.id   AF-A0A370XCB6-F1
#
_cell.length_a   1.000
_cell.length_b   1.000
_cell.length_c   1.000
_cell.angle_alpha   90.00
_cell.angle_beta   90.00
_cell.angle_gamma   90.00
#
_symmetry.space_group_name_H-M   'P 1'
#
loop_
_entity.id
_entity.type
_entity.pdbx_description
1 polymer ?
#
loop_
_entity_poly.entity_id
_entity_poly.type
_entity_poly.pdbx_seq_one_letter_code
_entity_poly.pdbx_strand_id
1 'polypeptide(L)'
;MLGRRALAFVLFLTVGGACTAASVSAPLPPGTIVPTPDASTQVLRTILWQQDDRIDLAQAKITIDHLVDPTIDQAATLKEVNDWAAKVRARIPSGASTWAKVMTVYSTIYVPGPWNDFHKFDYNFDDPMGKDVHTTMLSTYLATRKGNCVSMPIFFAILAQRIGLNAVLATAPNHLFVKVMLDDGQWKNIEATSGSTLTDVEYAERFLISPRAVDSGLYLQPMTNHQAVVEMANPFIQFYTTTHTPGQIMALADLALSYDPKDVDAMMFRALAFDKQVTIAYRSKYPDTRMLTPAQFADYKALMDGYFDMADKLQSLGWHRRSAAQDAEYLHDIDKAKTAEAGG
;
A
#
# COMPACT_ATOMS: atom_id res chain seq x y z
N MET A 1 -76.30 -53.22 7.90
CA MET A 1 -77.29 -52.13 7.98
C MET A 1 -76.65 -51.00 8.79
N LEU A 2 -76.68 -49.77 8.25
CA LEU A 2 -76.06 -48.52 8.75
C LEU A 2 -74.52 -48.51 8.77
N GLY A 3 -73.77 -47.60 8.13
CA GLY A 3 -74.08 -46.41 7.35
C GLY A 3 -73.22 -45.21 7.82
N ARG A 4 -72.42 -44.64 6.89
CA ARG A 4 -71.89 -43.25 6.87
C ARG A 4 -70.83 -42.90 7.95
N ARG A 5 -69.80 -42.06 7.74
CA ARG A 5 -69.43 -41.07 6.71
C ARG A 5 -67.93 -40.75 6.90
N ALA A 6 -67.18 -40.59 5.81
CA ALA A 6 -65.82 -40.03 5.85
C ALA A 6 -65.89 -38.52 6.14
N LEU A 7 -65.09 -38.05 7.11
CA LEU A 7 -64.90 -36.62 7.39
C LEU A 7 -63.73 -36.11 6.54
N ALA A 8 -64.02 -35.28 5.54
CA ALA A 8 -63.03 -34.47 4.85
C ALA A 8 -62.76 -33.21 5.69
N PHE A 9 -61.54 -33.04 6.17
CA PHE A 9 -61.09 -31.80 6.80
C PHE A 9 -60.72 -30.80 5.70
N VAL A 10 -61.55 -29.77 5.52
CA VAL A 10 -61.23 -28.60 4.70
C VAL A 10 -60.42 -27.66 5.58
N LEU A 11 -59.12 -27.52 5.28
CA LEU A 11 -58.25 -26.53 5.91
C LEU A 11 -58.53 -25.17 5.26
N PHE A 12 -59.20 -24.27 5.99
CA PHE A 12 -59.28 -22.86 5.62
C PHE A 12 -57.89 -22.22 5.81
N LEU A 13 -57.22 -21.91 4.70
CA LEU A 13 -56.09 -20.98 4.68
C LEU A 13 -56.62 -19.57 4.95
N THR A 14 -56.57 -19.16 6.22
CA THR A 14 -56.66 -17.74 6.56
C THR A 14 -55.35 -17.08 6.13
N VAL A 15 -55.43 -16.25 5.09
CA VAL A 15 -54.37 -15.31 4.70
C VAL A 15 -54.25 -14.27 5.83
N GLY A 16 -53.45 -14.58 6.84
CA GLY A 16 -53.02 -13.63 7.84
C GLY A 16 -51.99 -12.69 7.21
N GLY A 17 -52.36 -11.42 7.05
CA GLY A 17 -51.45 -10.39 6.58
C GLY A 17 -50.19 -10.33 7.46
N ALA A 18 -49.05 -10.65 6.86
CA ALA A 18 -47.76 -10.43 7.50
C ALA A 18 -47.53 -8.92 7.58
N CYS A 19 -47.74 -8.35 8.77
CA CYS A 19 -47.14 -7.08 9.13
C CYS A 19 -45.62 -7.28 9.10
N THR A 20 -44.94 -6.79 8.06
CA THR A 20 -43.50 -6.62 8.04
C THR A 20 -43.16 -5.54 9.07
N ALA A 21 -42.95 -5.94 10.31
CA ALA A 21 -42.31 -5.08 11.30
C ALA A 21 -40.92 -4.72 10.75
N ALA A 22 -40.73 -3.46 10.37
CA ALA A 22 -39.41 -2.94 10.07
C ALA A 22 -38.54 -3.17 11.31
N SER A 23 -37.54 -4.02 11.19
CA SER A 23 -36.53 -4.21 12.23
C SER A 23 -35.79 -2.87 12.37
N VAL A 24 -36.14 -2.09 13.39
CA VAL A 24 -35.35 -0.93 13.80
C VAL A 24 -34.01 -1.49 14.29
N SER A 25 -32.95 -1.30 13.50
CA SER A 25 -31.60 -1.66 13.93
C SER A 25 -31.27 -0.89 15.20
N ALA A 26 -30.70 -1.57 16.19
CA ALA A 26 -30.21 -0.91 17.40
C ALA A 26 -29.26 0.24 17.01
N PRO A 27 -29.31 1.39 17.72
CA PRO A 27 -28.39 2.48 17.46
C PRO A 27 -26.95 1.97 17.60
N LEU A 28 -26.09 2.37 16.65
CA LEU A 28 -24.68 1.99 16.66
C LEU A 28 -23.99 2.53 17.91
N PRO A 29 -22.99 1.81 18.46
CA PRO A 29 -22.17 2.34 19.55
C PRO A 29 -21.53 3.69 19.16
N PRO A 30 -21.36 4.64 20.10
CA PRO A 30 -20.62 5.88 19.87
C PRO A 30 -19.23 5.61 19.29
N GLY A 31 -18.80 6.40 18.31
CA GLY A 31 -17.51 6.25 17.64
C GLY A 31 -17.48 5.25 16.50
N THR A 32 -18.61 4.60 16.18
CA THR A 32 -18.64 3.56 15.14
C THR A 32 -18.62 4.17 13.75
N ILE A 33 -17.55 3.90 12.99
CA ILE A 33 -17.54 4.01 11.53
C ILE A 33 -17.76 2.61 11.00
N VAL A 34 -18.91 2.35 10.37
CA VAL A 34 -19.18 1.06 9.73
C VAL A 34 -18.32 0.99 8.46
N PRO A 35 -17.38 0.03 8.35
CA PRO A 35 -16.62 -0.13 7.11
C PRO A 35 -17.57 -0.49 5.97
N THR A 36 -17.42 0.17 4.82
CA THR A 36 -18.23 -0.06 3.62
C THR A 36 -17.33 -0.48 2.46
N PRO A 37 -16.98 -1.79 2.36
CA PRO A 37 -16.19 -2.32 1.26
C PRO A 37 -16.86 -2.06 -0.10
N ASP A 38 -16.04 -1.80 -1.11
CA ASP A 38 -16.47 -1.59 -2.49
C ASP A 38 -15.67 -2.48 -3.47
N ALA A 39 -15.81 -2.21 -4.78
CA ALA A 39 -15.11 -2.96 -5.81
C ALA A 39 -13.58 -2.92 -5.64
N SER A 40 -13.01 -1.76 -5.34
CA SER A 40 -11.57 -1.60 -5.12
C SER A 40 -11.09 -2.39 -3.89
N THR A 41 -11.89 -2.37 -2.81
CA THR A 41 -11.63 -3.20 -1.63
C THR A 41 -11.63 -4.69 -1.96
N GLN A 42 -12.57 -5.13 -2.82
CA GLN A 42 -12.65 -6.54 -3.23
C GLN A 42 -11.47 -6.96 -4.12
N VAL A 43 -10.99 -6.08 -4.99
CA VAL A 43 -9.79 -6.34 -5.82
C VAL A 43 -8.57 -6.54 -4.92
N LEU A 44 -8.28 -5.60 -4.02
CA LEU A 44 -7.14 -5.71 -3.11
C LEU A 44 -7.24 -6.94 -2.20
N ARG A 45 -8.45 -7.23 -1.69
CA ARG A 45 -8.72 -8.44 -0.89
C ARG A 45 -8.42 -9.72 -1.65
N THR A 46 -8.75 -9.77 -2.95
CA THR A 46 -8.49 -10.94 -3.79
C THR A 46 -7.00 -11.18 -3.96
N ILE A 47 -6.20 -10.12 -4.11
CA ILE A 47 -4.74 -10.23 -4.17
C ILE A 47 -4.20 -10.77 -2.84
N LEU A 48 -4.58 -10.13 -1.72
CA LEU A 48 -4.07 -10.44 -0.38
C LEU A 48 -4.55 -11.79 0.17
N TRP A 49 -5.68 -12.33 -0.30
CA TRP A 49 -6.16 -13.65 0.13
C TRP A 49 -5.31 -14.83 -0.36
N GLN A 50 -4.42 -14.60 -1.32
CA GLN A 50 -3.48 -15.63 -1.76
C GLN A 50 -2.50 -15.99 -0.64
N GLN A 51 -1.93 -17.19 -0.68
CA GLN A 51 -0.78 -17.53 0.16
C GLN A 51 0.39 -16.60 -0.20
N ASP A 52 1.14 -16.17 0.82
CA ASP A 52 2.19 -15.15 0.68
C ASP A 52 3.19 -15.49 -0.43
N ASP A 53 3.71 -16.72 -0.43
CA ASP A 53 4.70 -17.22 -1.41
C ASP A 53 4.12 -17.45 -2.83
N ARG A 54 2.80 -17.35 -3.00
CA ARG A 54 2.10 -17.49 -4.29
C ARG A 54 1.75 -16.15 -4.93
N ILE A 55 1.96 -15.03 -4.23
CA ILE A 55 1.67 -13.69 -4.76
C ILE A 55 2.67 -13.33 -5.85
N ASP A 56 2.16 -13.09 -7.05
CA ASP A 56 2.91 -12.48 -8.14
C ASP A 56 2.93 -10.95 -7.96
N LEU A 57 4.09 -10.39 -7.62
CA LEU A 57 4.24 -8.96 -7.34
C LEU A 57 3.96 -8.08 -8.57
N ALA A 58 4.25 -8.56 -9.78
CA ALA A 58 3.98 -7.78 -10.99
C ALA A 58 2.48 -7.71 -11.26
N GLN A 59 1.80 -8.86 -11.16
CA GLN A 59 0.35 -8.91 -11.33
C GLN A 59 -0.34 -8.06 -10.26
N ALA A 60 0.10 -8.16 -9.00
CA ALA A 60 -0.44 -7.35 -7.92
C ALA A 60 -0.28 -5.85 -8.19
N LYS A 61 0.94 -5.38 -8.51
CA LYS A 61 1.20 -3.96 -8.78
C LYS A 61 0.40 -3.45 -9.97
N ILE A 62 0.35 -4.20 -11.07
CA ILE A 62 -0.39 -3.80 -12.29
C ILE A 62 -1.89 -3.71 -12.01
N THR A 63 -2.44 -4.67 -11.26
CA THR A 63 -3.86 -4.65 -10.88
C THR A 63 -4.18 -3.49 -9.92
N ILE A 64 -3.29 -3.16 -8.99
CA ILE A 64 -3.42 -1.98 -8.12
C ILE A 64 -3.36 -0.69 -8.95
N ASP A 65 -2.40 -0.55 -9.86
CA ASP A 65 -2.28 0.62 -10.72
C ASP A 65 -3.54 0.82 -11.58
N HIS A 66 -4.15 -0.28 -12.05
CA HIS A 66 -5.41 -0.24 -12.79
C HIS A 66 -6.61 0.26 -11.98
N LEU A 67 -6.56 0.20 -10.63
CA LEU A 67 -7.59 0.84 -9.78
C LEU A 67 -7.50 2.36 -9.80
N VAL A 68 -6.33 2.91 -10.09
CA VAL A 68 -6.10 4.35 -10.23
C VAL A 68 -6.34 4.79 -11.67
N ASP A 69 -5.81 4.05 -12.64
CA ASP A 69 -5.96 4.31 -14.08
C ASP A 69 -6.51 3.08 -14.82
N PRO A 70 -7.85 3.04 -15.05
CA PRO A 70 -8.49 1.95 -15.78
C PRO A 70 -8.07 1.82 -17.24
N THR A 71 -7.31 2.77 -17.79
CA THR A 71 -6.81 2.69 -19.18
C THR A 71 -5.58 1.81 -19.32
N ILE A 72 -4.94 1.41 -18.20
CA ILE A 72 -3.79 0.51 -18.22
C ILE A 72 -4.18 -0.85 -18.81
N ASP A 73 -3.53 -1.22 -19.91
CA ASP A 73 -3.58 -2.57 -20.48
C ASP A 73 -2.73 -3.52 -19.63
N GLN A 74 -3.39 -4.18 -18.67
CA GLN A 74 -2.73 -5.07 -17.72
C GLN A 74 -1.96 -6.21 -18.40
N ALA A 75 -2.49 -6.76 -19.50
CA ALA A 75 -1.87 -7.88 -20.20
C ALA A 75 -0.61 -7.43 -20.96
N ALA A 76 -0.67 -6.28 -21.63
CA ALA A 76 0.48 -5.69 -22.30
C ALA A 76 1.58 -5.30 -21.30
N THR A 77 1.22 -4.65 -20.19
CA THR A 77 2.20 -4.28 -19.14
C THR A 77 2.85 -5.52 -18.52
N LEU A 78 2.08 -6.57 -18.23
CA LEU A 78 2.64 -7.82 -17.70
C LEU A 78 3.58 -8.48 -18.70
N LYS A 79 3.23 -8.46 -20.00
CA LYS A 79 4.11 -8.95 -21.06
C LYS A 79 5.43 -8.18 -21.08
N GLU A 80 5.38 -6.85 -21.00
CA GLU A 80 6.58 -6.01 -20.98
C GLU A 80 7.49 -6.33 -19.78
N VAL A 81 6.92 -6.49 -18.58
CA VAL A 81 7.68 -6.95 -17.39
C VAL A 81 8.37 -8.28 -17.66
N ASN A 82 7.66 -9.24 -18.27
CA ASN A 82 8.21 -10.55 -18.57
C ASN A 82 9.32 -10.49 -19.63
N ASP A 83 9.20 -9.59 -20.61
CA ASP A 83 10.23 -9.34 -21.63
C ASP A 83 11.51 -8.77 -20.96
N TRP A 84 11.37 -7.83 -20.01
CA TRP A 84 12.49 -7.34 -19.20
C TRP A 84 13.12 -8.44 -18.34
N ALA A 85 12.31 -9.27 -17.68
CA ALA A 85 12.82 -10.40 -16.93
C ALA A 85 13.55 -11.41 -17.84
N ALA A 86 13.10 -11.62 -19.07
CA ALA A 86 13.80 -12.46 -20.05
C ALA A 86 15.17 -11.89 -20.43
N LYS A 87 15.27 -10.56 -20.64
CA LYS A 87 16.55 -9.86 -20.87
C LYS A 87 17.52 -10.00 -19.69
N VAL A 88 17.01 -10.00 -18.45
CA VAL A 88 17.82 -10.29 -17.25
C VAL A 88 18.31 -11.73 -17.31
N ARG A 89 17.41 -12.72 -17.45
CA ARG A 89 17.76 -14.15 -17.44
C ARG A 89 18.78 -14.52 -18.51
N ALA A 90 18.65 -13.96 -19.71
CA ALA A 90 19.56 -14.22 -20.83
C ALA A 90 21.02 -13.80 -20.55
N ARG A 91 21.24 -12.92 -19.57
CA ARG A 91 22.57 -12.40 -19.21
C ARG A 91 23.12 -12.98 -17.90
N ILE A 92 22.36 -13.84 -17.21
CA ILE A 92 22.83 -14.52 -16.00
C ILE A 92 23.72 -15.70 -16.39
N PRO A 93 25.00 -15.73 -15.99
CA PRO A 93 25.87 -16.88 -16.22
C PRO A 93 25.36 -18.15 -15.52
N SER A 94 25.66 -19.32 -16.09
CA SER A 94 25.42 -20.60 -15.40
C SER A 94 26.22 -20.64 -14.10
N GLY A 95 25.59 -21.08 -13.01
CA GLY A 95 26.22 -21.12 -11.68
C GLY A 95 26.48 -19.74 -11.05
N ALA A 96 25.86 -18.67 -11.56
CA ALA A 96 26.00 -17.32 -10.99
C ALA A 96 25.59 -17.28 -9.50
N SER A 97 26.43 -16.64 -8.69
CA SER A 97 26.12 -16.29 -7.31
C SER A 97 24.89 -15.37 -7.22
N THR A 98 24.28 -15.28 -6.04
CA THR A 98 23.17 -14.36 -5.81
C THR A 98 23.57 -12.92 -6.13
N TRP A 99 24.77 -12.50 -5.75
CA TRP A 99 25.26 -11.16 -6.07
C TRP A 99 25.45 -10.94 -7.59
N ALA A 100 25.93 -11.92 -8.34
CA ALA A 100 26.06 -11.79 -9.80
C ALA A 100 24.69 -11.65 -10.49
N LYS A 101 23.66 -12.36 -10.00
CA LYS A 101 22.28 -12.19 -10.46
C LYS A 101 21.74 -10.78 -10.12
N VAL A 102 21.98 -10.30 -8.89
CA VAL A 102 21.66 -8.92 -8.48
C VAL A 102 22.30 -7.90 -9.42
N MET A 103 23.58 -8.05 -9.74
CA MET A 103 24.28 -7.14 -10.66
C MET A 103 23.74 -7.22 -12.09
N THR A 104 23.14 -8.36 -12.47
CA THR A 104 22.45 -8.49 -13.76
C THR A 104 21.13 -7.72 -13.77
N VAL A 105 20.33 -7.80 -12.70
CA VAL A 105 19.14 -6.94 -12.52
C VAL A 105 19.55 -5.47 -12.53
N TYR A 106 20.52 -5.11 -11.68
CA TYR A 106 21.10 -3.77 -11.57
C TYR A 106 21.51 -3.20 -12.93
N SER A 107 22.36 -3.91 -13.68
CA SER A 107 22.81 -3.42 -14.99
C SER A 107 21.68 -3.32 -16.01
N THR A 108 20.61 -4.12 -15.89
CA THR A 108 19.43 -4.00 -16.76
C THR A 108 18.77 -2.63 -16.58
N ILE A 109 18.64 -2.21 -15.32
CA ILE A 109 17.92 -1.00 -14.95
C ILE A 109 18.84 0.22 -15.11
N TYR A 110 20.02 0.23 -14.48
CA TYR A 110 20.78 1.45 -14.23
C TYR A 110 21.98 1.69 -15.15
N VAL A 111 22.36 0.72 -15.99
CA VAL A 111 23.55 0.83 -16.84
C VAL A 111 23.13 0.82 -18.32
N PRO A 112 23.44 1.87 -19.09
CA PRO A 112 23.22 1.87 -20.54
C PRO A 112 23.97 0.72 -21.22
N GLY A 113 23.26 -0.07 -22.02
CA GLY A 113 23.85 -1.12 -22.83
C GLY A 113 22.87 -1.68 -23.87
N PRO A 114 23.31 -2.62 -24.73
CA PRO A 114 22.46 -3.18 -25.78
C PRO A 114 21.14 -3.81 -25.26
N TRP A 115 21.11 -4.27 -24.01
CA TRP A 115 19.92 -4.89 -23.39
C TRP A 115 18.80 -3.90 -23.07
N ASN A 116 19.12 -2.63 -22.88
CA ASN A 116 18.15 -1.55 -22.64
C ASN A 116 18.28 -0.46 -23.71
N ASP A 117 18.67 -0.81 -24.93
CA ASP A 117 18.75 0.13 -26.06
C ASP A 117 19.65 1.35 -25.75
N PHE A 118 20.69 1.14 -24.94
CA PHE A 118 21.59 2.18 -24.42
C PHE A 118 20.87 3.31 -23.66
N HIS A 119 19.69 3.03 -23.10
CA HIS A 119 18.90 3.99 -22.34
C HIS A 119 18.51 3.36 -20.99
N LYS A 120 19.16 3.84 -19.92
CA LYS A 120 18.89 3.37 -18.56
C LYS A 120 17.51 3.85 -18.07
N PHE A 121 17.04 3.20 -17.01
CA PHE A 121 15.97 3.72 -16.18
C PHE A 121 16.54 4.63 -15.10
N ASP A 122 15.87 5.75 -14.87
CA ASP A 122 16.35 6.85 -14.05
C ASP A 122 15.30 7.34 -13.07
N TYR A 123 15.77 8.18 -12.17
CA TYR A 123 14.93 8.90 -11.24
C TYR A 123 14.20 10.07 -11.94
N ASN A 124 12.94 10.26 -11.59
CA ASN A 124 12.09 11.35 -12.01
C ASN A 124 12.26 12.52 -11.04
N PHE A 125 13.13 13.45 -11.39
CA PHE A 125 13.38 14.66 -10.59
C PHE A 125 12.28 15.70 -10.66
N ASP A 126 11.28 15.53 -11.53
CA ASP A 126 10.17 16.48 -11.66
C ASP A 126 9.05 16.16 -10.67
N ASP A 127 8.94 14.91 -10.21
CA ASP A 127 8.06 14.50 -9.12
C ASP A 127 8.74 13.52 -8.14
N PRO A 128 9.76 13.99 -7.39
CA PRO A 128 10.58 13.15 -6.53
C PRO A 128 9.84 12.62 -5.29
N MET A 129 8.70 13.22 -4.96
CA MET A 129 7.85 12.80 -3.84
C MET A 129 6.65 11.98 -4.29
N GLY A 130 6.49 11.71 -5.59
CA GLY A 130 5.35 10.96 -6.13
C GLY A 130 4.01 11.63 -5.80
N LYS A 131 3.95 12.98 -5.82
CA LYS A 131 2.72 13.73 -5.52
C LYS A 131 1.63 13.42 -6.53
N ASP A 132 2.01 13.17 -7.77
CA ASP A 132 1.13 12.62 -8.78
C ASP A 132 1.19 11.09 -8.70
N VAL A 133 0.07 10.47 -8.34
CA VAL A 133 -0.07 9.02 -8.24
C VAL A 133 0.32 8.32 -9.56
N HIS A 134 0.11 8.95 -10.72
CA HIS A 134 0.45 8.39 -12.02
C HIS A 134 1.97 8.20 -12.22
N THR A 135 2.81 8.98 -11.55
CA THR A 135 4.27 8.85 -11.64
C THR A 135 4.81 7.68 -10.80
N THR A 136 4.00 7.14 -9.88
CA THR A 136 4.32 5.96 -9.06
C THR A 136 3.94 4.62 -9.74
N MET A 137 3.24 4.68 -10.87
CA MET A 137 2.75 3.49 -11.58
C MET A 137 3.88 2.75 -12.31
N LEU A 138 3.75 1.42 -12.39
CA LEU A 138 4.71 0.58 -13.07
C LEU A 138 4.66 0.78 -14.59
N SER A 139 3.46 0.96 -15.16
CA SER A 139 3.26 1.27 -16.58
C SER A 139 3.96 2.57 -16.99
N THR A 140 3.80 3.63 -16.19
CA THR A 140 4.49 4.92 -16.41
C THR A 140 6.00 4.73 -16.36
N TYR A 141 6.51 3.99 -15.37
CA TYR A 141 7.95 3.77 -15.24
C TYR A 141 8.53 2.96 -16.41
N LEU A 142 7.82 1.92 -16.87
CA LEU A 142 8.21 1.15 -18.05
C LEU A 142 8.23 1.98 -19.33
N ALA A 143 7.18 2.77 -19.56
CA ALA A 143 7.03 3.59 -20.76
C ALA A 143 8.03 4.75 -20.84
N THR A 144 8.24 5.44 -19.72
CA THR A 144 9.07 6.66 -19.67
C THR A 144 10.52 6.40 -19.27
N ARG A 145 10.78 5.26 -18.61
CA ARG A 145 12.02 4.95 -17.91
C ARG A 145 12.38 5.96 -16.81
N LYS A 146 11.42 6.77 -16.34
CA LYS A 146 11.58 7.73 -15.23
C LYS A 146 10.68 7.32 -14.07
N GLY A 147 11.27 6.98 -12.94
CA GLY A 147 10.57 6.44 -11.75
C GLY A 147 10.91 7.21 -10.48
N ASN A 148 10.41 6.76 -9.33
CA ASN A 148 10.68 7.40 -8.05
C ASN A 148 10.96 6.34 -6.96
N CYS A 149 11.03 6.78 -5.69
CA CYS A 149 11.27 5.89 -4.56
C CYS A 149 10.17 4.83 -4.35
N VAL A 150 9.07 4.87 -5.09
CA VAL A 150 8.03 3.83 -5.08
C VAL A 150 8.24 2.87 -6.27
N SER A 151 8.17 3.39 -7.50
CA SER A 151 8.16 2.53 -8.70
C SER A 151 9.48 1.80 -8.94
N MET A 152 10.62 2.42 -8.62
CA MET A 152 11.95 1.84 -8.86
C MET A 152 12.24 0.59 -8.01
N PRO A 153 12.13 0.63 -6.67
CA PRO A 153 12.34 -0.58 -5.85
C PRO A 153 11.32 -1.66 -6.13
N ILE A 154 10.06 -1.31 -6.42
CA ILE A 154 9.01 -2.27 -6.81
C ILE A 154 9.41 -3.00 -8.10
N PHE A 155 9.86 -2.28 -9.13
CA PHE A 155 10.27 -2.91 -10.38
C PHE A 155 11.50 -3.81 -10.18
N PHE A 156 12.47 -3.39 -9.37
CA PHE A 156 13.62 -4.22 -9.02
C PHE A 156 13.18 -5.53 -8.34
N ALA A 157 12.32 -5.46 -7.31
CA ALA A 157 11.79 -6.63 -6.61
C ALA A 157 10.99 -7.55 -7.54
N ILE A 158 10.20 -6.99 -8.46
CA ILE A 158 9.48 -7.75 -9.49
C ILE A 158 10.45 -8.53 -10.39
N LEU A 159 11.49 -7.87 -10.93
CA LEU A 159 12.48 -8.55 -11.78
C LEU A 159 13.22 -9.64 -11.00
N ALA A 160 13.56 -9.37 -9.74
CA ALA A 160 14.20 -10.34 -8.86
C ALA A 160 13.30 -11.55 -8.59
N GLN A 161 12.02 -11.35 -8.26
CA GLN A 161 11.05 -12.43 -8.06
C GLN A 161 10.93 -13.30 -9.33
N ARG A 162 10.88 -12.67 -10.52
CA ARG A 162 10.81 -13.37 -11.80
C ARG A 162 12.00 -14.29 -12.06
N ILE A 163 13.19 -13.94 -11.58
CA ILE A 163 14.40 -14.74 -11.77
C ILE A 163 14.71 -15.66 -10.59
N GLY A 164 13.80 -15.76 -9.60
CA GLY A 164 13.97 -16.60 -8.43
C GLY A 164 15.02 -16.10 -7.44
N LEU A 165 15.25 -14.78 -7.39
CA LEU A 165 16.05 -14.15 -6.34
C LEU A 165 15.19 -13.88 -5.11
N ASN A 166 15.74 -14.15 -3.93
CA ASN A 166 15.16 -13.69 -2.67
C ASN A 166 15.53 -12.21 -2.44
N ALA A 167 14.81 -11.33 -3.13
CA ALA A 167 14.88 -9.89 -2.97
C ALA A 167 13.50 -9.35 -2.64
N VAL A 168 13.37 -8.72 -1.49
CA VAL A 168 12.11 -8.24 -0.94
C VAL A 168 12.14 -6.74 -0.72
N LEU A 169 10.98 -6.11 -0.67
CA LEU A 169 10.88 -4.70 -0.30
C LEU A 169 11.18 -4.51 1.19
N ALA A 170 11.56 -3.28 1.53
CA ALA A 170 11.69 -2.79 2.90
C ALA A 170 11.46 -1.28 2.90
N THR A 171 11.09 -0.73 4.06
CA THR A 171 10.82 0.70 4.22
C THR A 171 11.76 1.40 5.18
N ALA A 172 12.03 2.66 4.84
CA ALA A 172 12.42 3.74 5.73
C ALA A 172 11.30 4.80 5.69
N PRO A 173 11.29 5.81 6.59
CA PRO A 173 10.28 6.88 6.56
C PRO A 173 10.08 7.49 5.16
N ASN A 174 8.89 7.28 4.58
CA ASN A 174 8.47 7.73 3.24
C ASN A 174 9.37 7.23 2.09
N HIS A 175 9.99 6.05 2.22
CA HIS A 175 10.94 5.55 1.23
C HIS A 175 10.97 4.02 1.16
N LEU A 176 10.82 3.46 -0.04
CA LEU A 176 11.00 2.04 -0.30
C LEU A 176 12.42 1.76 -0.82
N PHE A 177 12.95 0.61 -0.42
CA PHE A 177 14.19 0.06 -0.95
C PHE A 177 14.10 -1.48 -1.03
N VAL A 178 15.17 -2.13 -1.49
CA VAL A 178 15.20 -3.60 -1.64
C VAL A 178 16.22 -4.21 -0.69
N LYS A 179 15.85 -5.30 -0.01
CA LYS A 179 16.77 -6.19 0.70
C LYS A 179 16.94 -7.49 -0.08
N VAL A 180 18.18 -7.94 -0.27
CA VAL A 180 18.49 -9.22 -0.93
C VAL A 180 19.18 -10.15 0.04
N MET A 181 18.71 -11.40 0.13
CA MET A 181 19.38 -12.45 0.88
C MET A 181 20.54 -13.00 0.04
N LEU A 182 21.77 -12.88 0.54
CA LEU A 182 22.98 -13.38 -0.12
C LEU A 182 23.19 -14.89 0.15
N ASP A 183 24.15 -15.47 -0.58
CA ASP A 183 24.47 -16.91 -0.48
C ASP A 183 25.03 -17.31 0.90
N ASP A 184 25.56 -16.34 1.66
CA ASP A 184 26.06 -16.53 3.03
C ASP A 184 24.98 -16.32 4.12
N GLY A 185 23.72 -16.08 3.71
CA GLY A 185 22.60 -15.86 4.61
C GLY A 185 22.52 -14.44 5.20
N GLN A 186 23.36 -13.51 4.75
CA GLN A 186 23.27 -12.10 5.15
C GLN A 186 22.34 -11.31 4.23
N TRP A 187 21.62 -10.35 4.82
CA TRP A 187 20.86 -9.37 4.06
C TRP A 187 21.77 -8.24 3.56
N LYS A 188 21.56 -7.82 2.32
CA LYS A 188 22.20 -6.64 1.73
C LYS A 188 21.16 -5.73 1.12
N ASN A 189 21.24 -4.44 1.41
CA ASN A 189 20.27 -3.47 0.89
C ASN A 189 20.74 -2.87 -0.43
N ILE A 190 19.77 -2.58 -1.28
CA ILE A 190 19.93 -1.93 -2.57
C ILE A 190 19.07 -0.67 -2.55
N GLU A 191 19.72 0.48 -2.66
CA GLU A 191 19.05 1.77 -2.80
C GLU A 191 18.66 1.95 -4.26
N ALA A 192 17.44 1.52 -4.60
CA ALA A 192 16.96 1.44 -5.97
C ALA A 192 16.80 2.81 -6.67
N THR A 193 16.79 3.92 -5.94
CA THR A 193 16.69 5.26 -6.55
C THR A 193 18.02 5.80 -7.06
N SER A 194 19.13 5.43 -6.42
CA SER A 194 20.49 5.84 -6.80
C SER A 194 21.32 4.72 -7.43
N GLY A 195 20.86 3.47 -7.29
CA GLY A 195 21.62 2.29 -7.68
C GLY A 195 22.75 1.91 -6.71
N SER A 196 22.87 2.58 -5.57
CA SER A 196 23.90 2.28 -4.58
C SER A 196 23.47 1.17 -3.60
N THR A 197 24.36 0.82 -2.68
CA THR A 197 24.04 -0.06 -1.55
C THR A 197 24.24 0.74 -0.26
N LEU A 198 23.32 0.61 0.68
CA LEU A 198 23.40 1.22 2.00
C LEU A 198 23.25 0.15 3.07
N THR A 199 23.89 0.32 4.21
CA THR A 199 23.66 -0.49 5.41
C THR A 199 22.40 -0.03 6.14
N ASP A 200 21.89 -0.85 7.05
CA ASP A 200 20.78 -0.44 7.93
C ASP A 200 21.15 0.78 8.79
N VAL A 201 22.43 0.90 9.18
CA VAL A 201 22.95 2.06 9.92
C VAL A 201 22.90 3.32 9.05
N GLU A 202 23.38 3.26 7.82
CA GLU A 202 23.33 4.40 6.89
C GLU A 202 21.88 4.81 6.58
N TYR A 203 20.95 3.86 6.44
CA TYR A 203 19.52 4.18 6.33
C TYR A 203 18.98 4.83 7.60
N ALA A 204 19.32 4.31 8.78
CA ALA A 204 18.86 4.87 10.04
C ALA A 204 19.34 6.31 10.26
N GLU A 205 20.60 6.59 9.93
CA GLU A 205 21.17 7.94 9.99
C GLU A 205 20.51 8.87 8.97
N ARG A 206 20.45 8.44 7.69
CA ARG A 206 19.92 9.27 6.60
C ARG A 206 18.45 9.61 6.76
N PHE A 207 17.63 8.68 7.24
CA PHE A 207 16.19 8.87 7.42
C PHE A 207 15.79 9.17 8.87
N LEU A 208 16.79 9.38 9.75
CA LEU A 208 16.61 9.73 11.16
C LEU A 208 15.68 8.74 11.88
N ILE A 209 15.88 7.45 11.61
CA ILE A 209 15.08 6.37 12.17
C ILE A 209 15.44 6.22 13.65
N SER A 210 14.43 6.31 14.51
CA SER A 210 14.67 6.14 15.95
C SER A 210 15.05 4.69 16.28
N PRO A 211 15.89 4.44 17.29
CA PRO A 211 16.18 3.07 17.74
C PRO A 211 14.91 2.29 18.05
N ARG A 212 13.91 2.96 18.65
CA ARG A 212 12.59 2.38 18.93
C ARG A 212 11.88 1.87 17.67
N ALA A 213 11.97 2.59 16.55
CA ALA A 213 11.34 2.18 15.29
C ALA A 213 12.07 1.01 14.62
N VAL A 214 13.38 0.89 14.84
CA VAL A 214 14.13 -0.31 14.45
C VAL A 214 13.74 -1.49 15.34
N ASP A 215 13.78 -1.31 16.66
CA ASP A 215 13.50 -2.35 17.66
C ASP A 215 12.06 -2.88 17.58
N SER A 216 11.09 -2.01 17.29
CA SER A 216 9.70 -2.42 17.09
C SER A 216 9.47 -3.08 15.74
N GLY A 217 10.47 -3.12 14.86
CA GLY A 217 10.36 -3.62 13.49
C GLY A 217 9.40 -2.79 12.63
N LEU A 218 9.35 -1.47 12.84
CA LEU A 218 8.57 -0.55 12.01
C LEU A 218 9.28 -0.29 10.67
N TYR A 219 10.61 -0.20 10.70
CA TYR A 219 11.44 0.08 9.53
C TYR A 219 12.60 -0.92 9.41
N LEU A 220 13.21 -0.93 8.23
CA LEU A 220 14.38 -1.73 7.88
C LEU A 220 14.16 -3.25 7.97
N GLN A 221 12.90 -3.70 7.99
CA GLN A 221 12.57 -5.12 8.00
C GLN A 221 12.38 -5.64 6.57
N PRO A 222 12.86 -6.85 6.26
CA PRO A 222 12.48 -7.53 5.01
C PRO A 222 10.98 -7.82 5.03
N MET A 223 10.27 -7.40 3.98
CA MET A 223 8.82 -7.59 3.87
C MET A 223 8.46 -8.98 3.36
N THR A 224 7.34 -9.50 3.84
CA THR A 224 6.59 -10.57 3.17
C THR A 224 5.93 -10.04 1.89
N ASN A 225 5.43 -10.91 1.01
CA ASN A 225 4.73 -10.44 -0.20
C ASN A 225 3.39 -9.75 0.15
N HIS A 226 2.71 -10.17 1.21
CA HIS A 226 1.52 -9.50 1.75
C HIS A 226 1.83 -8.06 2.13
N GLN A 227 2.89 -7.84 2.91
CA GLN A 227 3.33 -6.50 3.28
C GLN A 227 3.75 -5.68 2.06
N ALA A 228 4.49 -6.29 1.12
CA ALA A 228 4.85 -5.64 -0.13
C ALA A 228 3.61 -5.19 -0.93
N VAL A 229 2.54 -5.98 -0.98
CA VAL A 229 1.28 -5.62 -1.64
C VAL A 229 0.56 -4.48 -0.91
N VAL A 230 0.57 -4.47 0.43
CA VAL A 230 0.02 -3.36 1.21
C VAL A 230 0.76 -2.05 0.86
N GLU A 231 2.09 -2.08 0.85
CA GLU A 231 2.91 -0.91 0.50
C GLU A 231 2.71 -0.47 -0.96
N MET A 232 2.58 -1.41 -1.90
CA MET A 232 2.22 -1.11 -3.28
C MET A 232 0.84 -0.43 -3.40
N ALA A 233 -0.08 -0.69 -2.48
CA ALA A 233 -1.41 -0.11 -2.47
C ALA A 233 -1.46 1.29 -1.83
N ASN A 234 -0.46 1.69 -1.04
CA ASN A 234 -0.47 2.96 -0.31
C ASN A 234 -0.69 4.20 -1.21
N PRO A 235 -0.01 4.36 -2.37
CA PRO A 235 -0.30 5.46 -3.30
C PRO A 235 -1.74 5.46 -3.83
N PHE A 236 -2.27 4.26 -4.14
CA PHE A 236 -3.66 4.10 -4.55
C PHE A 236 -4.62 4.51 -3.42
N ILE A 237 -4.40 4.04 -2.19
CA ILE A 237 -5.28 4.35 -1.05
C ILE A 237 -5.23 5.86 -0.74
N GLN A 238 -4.04 6.46 -0.77
CA GLN A 238 -3.87 7.90 -0.60
C GLN A 238 -4.69 8.69 -1.64
N PHE A 239 -4.63 8.30 -2.91
CA PHE A 239 -5.45 8.88 -3.98
C PHE A 239 -6.96 8.64 -3.74
N TYR A 240 -7.33 7.41 -3.38
CA TYR A 240 -8.70 6.99 -3.09
C TYR A 240 -9.35 7.83 -1.97
N THR A 241 -8.59 8.20 -0.93
CA THR A 241 -9.12 8.98 0.20
C THR A 241 -9.62 10.39 -0.18
N THR A 242 -9.25 10.91 -1.36
CA THR A 242 -9.63 12.25 -1.81
C THR A 242 -11.12 12.35 -2.16
N THR A 243 -11.73 11.26 -2.64
CA THR A 243 -13.10 11.24 -3.18
C THR A 243 -14.06 10.29 -2.45
N HIS A 244 -13.56 9.45 -1.54
CA HIS A 244 -14.34 8.39 -0.91
C HIS A 244 -14.78 8.69 0.53
N THR A 245 -15.81 7.98 0.97
CA THR A 245 -16.44 8.16 2.29
C THR A 245 -15.57 7.61 3.43
N PRO A 246 -15.79 8.04 4.69
CA PRO A 246 -15.09 7.48 5.85
C PRO A 246 -15.21 5.95 5.96
N GLY A 247 -16.39 5.38 5.70
CA GLY A 247 -16.60 3.93 5.77
C GLY A 247 -15.80 3.16 4.71
N GLN A 248 -15.66 3.73 3.52
CA GLN A 248 -14.86 3.16 2.43
C GLN A 248 -13.37 3.21 2.74
N ILE A 249 -12.88 4.35 3.24
CA ILE A 249 -11.48 4.51 3.66
C ILE A 249 -11.17 3.55 4.82
N MET A 250 -12.07 3.45 5.81
CA MET A 250 -11.94 2.51 6.93
C MET A 250 -11.83 1.06 6.44
N ALA A 251 -12.63 0.66 5.45
CA ALA A 251 -12.60 -0.70 4.92
C ALA A 251 -11.26 -1.08 4.26
N LEU A 252 -10.64 -0.16 3.51
CA LEU A 252 -9.31 -0.38 2.93
C LEU A 252 -8.21 -0.34 3.98
N ALA A 253 -8.26 0.61 4.92
CA ALA A 253 -7.27 0.72 5.98
C ALA A 253 -7.29 -0.50 6.91
N ASP A 254 -8.47 -0.96 7.32
CA ASP A 254 -8.62 -2.17 8.14
C ASP A 254 -8.17 -3.43 7.38
N LEU A 255 -8.41 -3.50 6.07
CA LEU A 255 -7.90 -4.59 5.24
C LEU A 255 -6.37 -4.59 5.20
N ALA A 256 -5.74 -3.45 4.90
CA ALA A 256 -4.29 -3.31 4.90
C ALA A 256 -3.68 -3.70 6.26
N LEU A 257 -4.20 -3.16 7.36
CA LEU A 257 -3.73 -3.45 8.72
C LEU A 257 -3.93 -4.91 9.16
N SER A 258 -4.81 -5.66 8.50
CA SER A 258 -4.96 -7.10 8.76
C SER A 258 -3.82 -7.94 8.18
N TYR A 259 -3.09 -7.42 7.20
CA TYR A 259 -1.94 -8.07 6.57
C TYR A 259 -0.60 -7.42 6.96
N ASP A 260 -0.59 -6.11 7.19
CA ASP A 260 0.54 -5.41 7.82
C ASP A 260 0.08 -4.54 9.00
N PRO A 261 0.08 -5.08 10.23
CA PRO A 261 -0.36 -4.35 11.41
C PRO A 261 0.53 -3.16 11.80
N LYS A 262 1.70 -2.98 11.16
CA LYS A 262 2.64 -1.89 11.44
C LYS A 262 2.76 -0.90 10.29
N ASP A 263 2.01 -1.10 9.20
CA ASP A 263 2.00 -0.18 8.08
C ASP A 263 1.56 1.22 8.53
N VAL A 264 2.43 2.19 8.30
CA VAL A 264 2.28 3.56 8.79
C VAL A 264 1.15 4.26 8.07
N ASP A 265 1.08 4.12 6.74
CA ASP A 265 0.12 4.81 5.90
C ASP A 265 -1.30 4.29 6.15
N ALA A 266 -1.48 2.99 6.34
CA ALA A 266 -2.74 2.36 6.71
C ALA A 266 -3.24 2.83 8.07
N MET A 267 -2.36 3.01 9.07
CA MET A 267 -2.74 3.66 10.33
C MET A 267 -3.16 5.12 10.12
N MET A 268 -2.47 5.85 9.25
CA MET A 268 -2.85 7.23 8.90
C MET A 268 -4.18 7.31 8.15
N PHE A 269 -4.44 6.40 7.21
CA PHE A 269 -5.71 6.34 6.48
C PHE A 269 -6.87 6.01 7.43
N ARG A 270 -6.63 5.12 8.41
CA ARG A 270 -7.60 4.83 9.47
C ARG A 270 -7.88 6.05 10.33
N ALA A 271 -6.85 6.80 10.74
CA ALA A 271 -7.00 8.06 11.45
C ALA A 271 -7.76 9.11 10.61
N LEU A 272 -7.46 9.20 9.30
CA LEU A 272 -8.14 10.09 8.37
C LEU A 272 -9.63 9.76 8.24
N ALA A 273 -10.01 8.48 8.27
CA ALA A 273 -11.42 8.09 8.28
C ALA A 273 -12.15 8.65 9.52
N PHE A 274 -11.53 8.56 10.71
CA PHE A 274 -12.07 9.19 11.93
C PHE A 274 -12.20 10.71 11.78
N ASP A 275 -11.15 11.39 11.30
CA ASP A 275 -11.16 12.85 11.15
C ASP A 275 -12.23 13.33 10.15
N LYS A 276 -12.37 12.63 9.01
CA LYS A 276 -13.43 12.90 8.03
C LYS A 276 -14.81 12.66 8.64
N GLN A 277 -15.01 11.58 9.39
CA GLN A 277 -16.29 11.31 10.05
C GLN A 277 -16.63 12.40 11.07
N VAL A 278 -15.67 12.82 11.91
CA VAL A 278 -15.84 13.93 12.85
C VAL A 278 -16.22 15.21 12.13
N THR A 279 -15.60 15.47 10.98
CA THR A 279 -15.87 16.67 10.19
C THR A 279 -17.28 16.67 9.62
N ILE A 280 -17.71 15.56 9.01
CA ILE A 280 -19.05 15.40 8.42
C ILE A 280 -20.13 15.39 9.49
N ALA A 281 -19.92 14.67 10.60
CA ALA A 281 -20.91 14.52 11.65
C ALA A 281 -21.05 15.78 12.50
N TYR A 282 -19.94 16.47 12.78
CA TYR A 282 -19.89 17.53 13.80
C TYR A 282 -19.27 18.85 13.32
N ARG A 283 -17.99 18.89 12.91
CA ARG A 283 -17.27 20.18 12.71
C ARG A 283 -17.87 21.04 11.59
N SER A 284 -18.52 20.44 10.60
CA SER A 284 -19.22 21.17 9.52
C SER A 284 -20.59 21.74 9.93
N LYS A 285 -21.17 21.25 11.04
CA LYS A 285 -22.53 21.60 11.49
C LYS A 285 -22.55 22.43 12.76
N TYR A 286 -21.53 22.28 13.60
CA TYR A 286 -21.45 22.94 14.91
C TYR A 286 -20.12 23.69 15.01
N PRO A 287 -20.13 25.03 15.16
CA PRO A 287 -18.90 25.82 15.34
C PRO A 287 -18.21 25.53 16.68
N ASP A 288 -18.91 24.94 17.64
CA ASP A 288 -18.38 24.63 18.96
C ASP A 288 -18.98 23.32 19.52
N THR A 289 -18.14 22.47 20.10
CA THR A 289 -18.55 21.21 20.75
C THR A 289 -19.51 21.39 21.91
N ARG A 290 -19.56 22.57 22.55
CA ARG A 290 -20.51 22.91 23.62
C ARG A 290 -21.97 22.94 23.15
N MET A 291 -22.21 22.98 21.84
CA MET A 291 -23.54 22.91 21.23
C MET A 291 -24.05 21.47 21.05
N LEU A 292 -23.20 20.47 21.27
CA LEU A 292 -23.58 19.07 21.12
C LEU A 292 -24.45 18.61 22.29
N THR A 293 -25.50 17.84 21.98
CA THR A 293 -26.21 17.07 23.01
C THR A 293 -25.27 16.06 23.69
N PRO A 294 -25.57 15.56 24.89
CA PRO A 294 -24.72 14.56 25.55
C PRO A 294 -24.41 13.33 24.69
N ALA A 295 -25.39 12.83 23.92
CA ALA A 295 -25.19 11.70 23.02
C ALA A 295 -24.25 12.03 21.84
N GLN A 296 -24.41 13.21 21.24
CA GLN A 296 -23.53 13.69 20.17
C GLN A 296 -22.11 13.94 20.67
N PHE A 297 -21.96 14.49 21.88
CA PHE A 297 -20.65 14.70 22.47
C PHE A 297 -19.95 13.37 22.77
N ALA A 298 -20.69 12.35 23.24
CA ALA A 298 -20.14 11.02 23.46
C ALA A 298 -19.63 10.37 22.16
N ASP A 299 -20.39 10.48 21.06
CA ASP A 299 -19.97 9.98 19.75
C ASP A 299 -18.80 10.78 19.16
N TYR A 300 -18.85 12.11 19.23
CA TYR A 300 -17.72 12.98 18.86
C TYR A 300 -16.44 12.59 19.62
N LYS A 301 -16.54 12.40 20.94
CA LYS A 301 -15.40 11.99 21.77
C LYS A 301 -14.88 10.62 21.34
N ALA A 302 -15.75 9.63 21.16
CA ALA A 302 -15.33 8.28 20.78
C ALA A 302 -14.66 8.24 19.38
N LEU A 303 -15.12 9.06 18.42
CA LEU A 303 -14.43 9.20 17.14
C LEU A 303 -13.05 9.86 17.28
N MET A 304 -12.93 10.90 18.12
CA MET A 304 -11.65 11.55 18.40
C MET A 304 -10.69 10.61 19.13
N ASP A 305 -11.18 9.80 20.07
CA ASP A 305 -10.39 8.76 20.74
C ASP A 305 -9.85 7.76 19.71
N GLY A 306 -10.67 7.30 18.75
CA GLY A 306 -10.23 6.42 17.67
C GLY A 306 -9.15 7.04 16.76
N TYR A 307 -9.18 8.35 16.53
CA TYR A 307 -8.10 9.08 15.86
C TYR A 307 -6.81 9.08 16.70
N PHE A 308 -6.90 9.44 17.98
CA PHE A 308 -5.73 9.54 18.87
C PHE A 308 -5.10 8.17 19.14
N ASP A 309 -5.90 7.09 19.21
CA ASP A 309 -5.40 5.73 19.33
C ASP A 309 -4.44 5.36 18.19
N MET A 310 -4.67 5.84 16.97
CA MET A 310 -3.74 5.59 15.85
C MET A 310 -2.44 6.39 16.00
N ALA A 311 -2.54 7.64 16.45
CA ALA A 311 -1.37 8.47 16.73
C ALA A 311 -0.51 7.87 17.86
N ASP A 312 -1.15 7.40 18.93
CA ASP A 312 -0.48 6.75 20.06
C ASP A 312 0.19 5.45 19.63
N LYS A 313 -0.46 4.64 18.78
CA LYS A 313 0.14 3.43 18.21
C LYS A 313 1.39 3.76 17.39
N LEU A 314 1.32 4.73 16.47
CA LEU A 314 2.46 5.16 15.68
C LEU A 314 3.61 5.63 16.59
N GLN A 315 3.33 6.51 17.55
CA GLN A 315 4.35 6.96 18.51
C GLN A 315 4.92 5.79 19.33
N SER A 316 4.10 4.80 19.67
CA SER A 316 4.53 3.61 20.40
C SER A 316 5.48 2.71 19.60
N LEU A 317 5.43 2.80 18.27
CA LEU A 317 6.33 2.15 17.33
C LEU A 317 7.56 3.02 17.02
N GLY A 318 7.74 4.15 17.70
CA GLY A 318 8.87 5.07 17.44
C GLY A 318 8.75 5.86 16.14
N TRP A 319 7.56 5.85 15.50
CA TRP A 319 7.27 6.71 14.37
C TRP A 319 7.31 8.18 14.80
N HIS A 320 7.84 9.02 13.93
CA HIS A 320 7.77 10.47 14.07
C HIS A 320 7.53 11.10 12.71
N ARG A 321 6.82 12.22 12.71
CA ARG A 321 6.57 12.98 11.48
C ARG A 321 7.85 13.71 11.10
N ARG A 322 8.22 13.63 9.82
CA ARG A 322 9.23 14.53 9.24
C ARG A 322 8.79 15.98 9.40
N SER A 323 9.70 16.81 9.88
CA SER A 323 9.57 18.25 9.95
C SER A 323 9.74 18.87 8.56
N ALA A 324 9.19 20.07 8.37
CA ALA A 324 9.37 20.82 7.12
C ALA A 324 10.85 21.06 6.77
N ALA A 325 11.73 21.15 7.78
CA ALA A 325 13.17 21.27 7.56
C ALA A 325 13.77 19.99 6.95
N GLN A 326 13.38 18.82 7.47
CA GLN A 326 13.82 17.52 6.92
C GLN A 326 13.27 17.29 5.51
N ASP A 327 12.06 17.74 5.22
CA ASP A 327 11.50 17.68 3.86
C ASP A 327 12.27 18.60 2.90
N ALA A 328 12.62 19.81 3.34
CA ALA A 328 13.43 20.73 2.56
C ALA A 328 14.86 20.20 2.30
N GLU A 329 15.49 19.58 3.30
CA GLU A 329 16.83 18.98 3.17
C GLU A 329 16.83 17.84 2.14
N TYR A 330 15.83 16.97 2.18
CA TYR A 330 15.67 15.91 1.18
C TYR A 330 15.49 16.47 -0.24
N LEU A 331 14.63 17.47 -0.41
CA LEU A 331 14.44 18.11 -1.72
C LEU A 331 15.73 18.76 -2.23
N HIS A 332 16.52 19.35 -1.34
CA HIS A 332 17.82 19.92 -1.67
C HIS A 332 18.84 18.86 -2.09
N ASP A 333 18.87 17.68 -1.45
CA ASP A 333 19.73 16.57 -1.86
C ASP A 333 19.32 16.00 -3.22
N ILE A 334 18.01 15.94 -3.51
CA ILE A 334 17.49 15.57 -4.83
C ILE A 334 17.90 16.59 -5.89
N ASP A 335 17.85 17.90 -5.60
CA ASP A 335 18.26 18.95 -6.54
C ASP A 335 19.77 18.90 -6.85
N LYS A 336 20.60 18.61 -5.84
CA LYS A 336 22.04 18.33 -6.04
C LYS A 336 22.26 17.13 -6.95
N ALA A 337 21.53 16.04 -6.74
CA ALA A 337 21.62 14.85 -7.57
C ALA A 337 21.18 15.14 -9.02
N LYS A 338 20.09 15.91 -9.21
CA LYS A 338 19.62 16.37 -10.53
C LYS A 338 20.72 17.14 -11.27
N THR A 339 21.38 18.06 -10.56
CA THR A 339 22.45 18.89 -11.11
C THR A 339 23.68 18.06 -11.49
N ALA A 340 24.05 17.09 -10.65
CA ALA A 340 25.16 16.19 -10.94
C ALA A 340 24.90 15.30 -12.17
N GLU A 341 23.67 14.85 -12.36
CA GLU A 341 23.28 14.05 -13.54
C GLU A 341 23.20 14.88 -14.82
N ALA A 342 22.73 16.13 -14.74
CA ALA A 342 22.67 17.02 -15.91
C ALA A 342 24.05 17.53 -16.38
N GLY A 343 25.09 17.41 -15.54
CA GLY A 343 26.45 17.88 -15.80
C GLY A 343 27.45 16.79 -16.25
N GLY A 344 27.04 15.53 -16.33
CA GLY A 344 27.88 14.39 -16.73
C GLY A 344 27.58 13.88 -18.13
#